data_AF-A0A653D9H5-F1
#
_entry.id   AF-A0A653D9H5-F1
#
_cell.length_a   1.000
_cell.length_b   1.000
_cell.length_c   1.000
_cell.angle_alpha   90.00
_cell.angle_beta   90.00
_cell.angle_gamma   90.00
#
_symmetry.space_group_name_H-M   'P 1'
#
loop_
_entity.id
_entity.type
_entity.pdbx_description
1 polymer ?
#
loop_
_entity_poly.entity_id
_entity_poly.type
_entity_poly.pdbx_seq_one_letter_code
_entity_poly.pdbx_strand_id
1 'polypeptide(L)' 'MKKRRLAANARERRRMNGLNEAFDRLREVIPSLDADHKLSKFETLQMAQTYINALRELLDRSEDNR' A
#
# COMPACT_ATOMS: atom_id res chain seq x y z
N MET A 1 9.61 -27.50 -23.21
CA MET A 1 9.82 -26.06 -22.88
C MET A 1 8.52 -25.26 -22.66
N LYS A 2 7.52 -25.32 -23.55
CA LYS A 2 6.27 -24.53 -23.44
C LYS A 2 5.49 -24.72 -22.12
N LYS A 3 5.35 -25.96 -21.63
CA LYS A 3 4.68 -26.28 -20.34
C LYS A 3 5.38 -25.65 -19.11
N ARG A 4 6.72 -25.67 -19.06
CA ARG A 4 7.50 -25.06 -17.96
C ARG A 4 7.34 -23.54 -17.92
N ARG A 5 7.36 -22.88 -19.08
CA ARG A 5 7.13 -21.43 -19.21
C ARG A 5 5.72 -21.03 -18.76
N LEU A 6 4.70 -21.79 -19.16
CA LEU A 6 3.32 -21.55 -18.72
C LEU A 6 3.17 -21.66 -17.19
N ALA A 7 3.76 -22.69 -16.59
CA ALA A 7 3.73 -22.88 -15.14
C ALA A 7 4.47 -21.74 -14.40
N ALA A 8 5.60 -21.26 -14.93
CA ALA A 8 6.32 -20.12 -14.37
C ALA A 8 5.49 -18.82 -14.42
N ASN A 9 4.87 -18.52 -15.57
CA ASN A 9 4.01 -17.34 -15.71
C ASN A 9 2.80 -17.39 -14.77
N ALA A 10 2.21 -18.57 -14.57
CA ALA A 10 1.09 -18.74 -13.64
C ALA A 10 1.50 -18.53 -12.17
N ARG A 11 2.74 -18.87 -11.79
CA ARG A 11 3.26 -18.58 -10.45
C ARG A 11 3.49 -17.08 -10.26
N GLU A 12 4.10 -16.42 -11.25
CA GLU A 12 4.37 -14.98 -11.14
C GLU A 12 3.08 -14.16 -11.09
N ARG A 13 2.05 -14.54 -11.85
CA ARG A 13 0.73 -13.91 -11.73
C ARG A 13 0.15 -14.05 -10.31
N ARG A 14 0.22 -15.24 -9.70
CA ARG A 14 -0.24 -15.44 -8.32
C ARG A 14 0.55 -14.59 -7.32
N ARG A 15 1.87 -14.49 -7.48
CA ARG A 15 2.72 -13.62 -6.65
C ARG A 15 2.30 -12.16 -6.77
N MET A 16 2.08 -11.69 -7.99
CA MET A 16 1.66 -10.31 -8.27
C MET A 16 0.25 -10.00 -7.77
N ASN A 17 -0.68 -10.97 -7.82
CA ASN A 17 -2.01 -10.81 -7.23
C ASN A 17 -1.92 -10.58 -5.72
N GLY A 18 -1.14 -11.39 -5.00
CA GLY A 18 -0.93 -11.20 -3.56
C GLY A 18 -0.28 -9.84 -3.23
N LEU A 19 0.63 -9.36 -4.07
CA LEU A 19 1.21 -8.02 -3.93
C LEU A 19 0.15 -6.93 -4.14
N ASN A 20 -0.69 -7.06 -5.15
CA ASN A 20 -1.75 -6.09 -5.45
C ASN A 20 -2.80 -6.05 -4.34
N GLU A 21 -3.20 -7.20 -3.78
CA GLU A 21 -4.08 -7.27 -2.61
C GLU A 21 -3.48 -6.57 -1.38
N ALA A 22 -2.18 -6.71 -1.14
CA ALA A 22 -1.51 -5.99 -0.05
C ALA A 22 -1.51 -4.48 -0.28
N PHE A 23 -1.31 -4.04 -1.52
CA PHE A 23 -1.43 -2.63 -1.91
C PHE A 23 -2.86 -2.10 -1.72
N ASP A 24 -3.88 -2.91 -1.99
CA ASP A 24 -5.28 -2.53 -1.82
C ASP A 24 -5.63 -2.35 -0.34
N ARG A 25 -5.24 -3.30 0.53
CA ARG A 25 -5.39 -3.15 1.99
C ARG A 25 -4.65 -1.92 2.54
N LEU A 26 -3.47 -1.61 1.99
CA LEU A 26 -2.74 -0.41 2.41
C LEU A 26 -3.50 0.87 2.03
N ARG A 27 -4.19 0.91 0.88
CA ARG A 27 -4.99 2.07 0.48
C ARG A 27 -6.21 2.29 1.38
N GLU A 28 -6.80 1.22 1.91
CA GLU A 28 -7.97 1.31 2.82
C GLU A 28 -7.68 2.10 4.11
N VAL A 29 -6.41 2.12 4.55
CA VAL A 29 -5.99 2.82 5.78
C VAL A 29 -5.30 4.15 5.52
N ILE A 30 -5.09 4.51 4.25
CA ILE A 30 -4.47 5.77 3.86
C ILE A 30 -5.57 6.83 3.69
N PRO A 31 -5.38 8.05 4.23
CA PRO A 31 -6.30 9.14 3.96
C PRO A 31 -6.32 9.49 2.46
N SER A 32 -7.51 9.45 1.85
CA SER A 32 -7.75 9.87 0.46
C SER A 32 -8.78 10.99 0.42
N LEU A 33 -8.54 11.99 -0.43
CA LEU A 33 -9.47 13.11 -0.66
C LEU A 33 -10.69 12.68 -1.48
N ASP A 34 -10.49 11.72 -2.39
CA ASP A 34 -11.51 11.18 -3.27
C ASP A 34 -11.64 9.67 -3.05
N ALA A 35 -12.81 9.23 -2.60
CA ALA A 35 -13.08 7.80 -2.36
C ALA A 35 -12.98 6.95 -3.64
N ASP A 36 -13.23 7.57 -4.79
CA ASP A 36 -13.18 6.91 -6.10
C ASP A 36 -11.79 6.95 -6.77
N HIS A 37 -10.85 7.74 -6.24
CA HIS A 37 -9.51 7.84 -6.82
C HIS A 37 -8.54 6.83 -6.20
N LYS A 38 -8.23 5.77 -6.96
CA LYS A 38 -7.24 4.78 -6.54
C LYS A 38 -5.81 5.29 -6.81
N LEU A 39 -5.08 5.58 -5.73
CA LEU A 39 -3.66 5.97 -5.79
C LEU A 39 -2.82 4.93 -6.55
N SER A 40 -1.85 5.40 -7.35
CA SER A 40 -0.83 4.52 -7.93
C SER A 40 0.01 3.83 -6.85
N LYS A 41 0.79 2.80 -7.21
CA LYS A 41 1.66 2.11 -6.24
C LYS A 41 2.67 3.06 -5.59
N PHE A 42 3.25 3.95 -6.37
CA PHE A 42 4.21 4.92 -5.85
C PHE A 42 3.55 5.89 -4.88
N GLU A 43 2.43 6.51 -5.29
CA GLU A 43 1.68 7.44 -4.44
C GLU A 43 1.18 6.77 -3.16
N THR A 44 0.75 5.51 -3.23
CA THR A 44 0.34 4.72 -2.05
C THR A 44 1.49 4.61 -1.05
N LEU A 45 2.71 4.29 -1.52
CA LEU A 45 3.88 4.18 -0.63
C LEU A 45 4.33 5.55 -0.09
N GLN A 46 4.26 6.60 -0.90
CA GLN A 46 4.60 7.94 -0.48
C GLN A 46 3.61 8.44 0.58
N MET A 47 2.32 8.28 0.35
CA MET A 47 1.27 8.69 1.29
C MET A 47 1.33 7.87 2.59
N ALA A 48 1.62 6.57 2.52
CA ALA A 48 1.81 5.74 3.72
C ALA A 48 2.92 6.30 4.62
N GLN A 49 4.08 6.67 4.04
CA GLN A 49 5.20 7.24 4.79
C GLN A 49 4.83 8.59 5.42
N THR A 50 4.22 9.48 4.62
CA THR A 50 3.75 10.78 5.11
C THR A 50 2.75 10.62 6.25
N TYR A 51 1.81 9.69 6.12
CA TYR A 51 0.76 9.48 7.12
C TYR A 51 1.32 8.90 8.43
N ILE A 52 2.23 7.91 8.36
CA ILE A 52 2.92 7.39 9.55
C ILE A 52 3.65 8.52 10.29
N ASN A 53 4.36 9.39 9.58
CA ASN A 53 5.09 10.51 10.19
C ASN A 53 4.13 11.53 10.84
N ALA A 54 3.03 11.86 10.16
CA ALA A 54 2.03 12.78 10.69
C ALA A 54 1.35 12.24 11.97
N LEU A 55 1.05 10.93 12.00
CA LEU A 55 0.50 10.28 13.19
C LEU A 55 1.50 10.27 14.36
N ARG A 56 2.79 10.05 14.08
CA ARG A 56 3.85 10.14 15.10
C ARG A 56 3.95 11.53 15.70
N GLU A 57 4.03 12.56 14.86
CA GLU A 57 4.08 13.95 15.33
C GLU A 57 2.84 14.33 16.15
N LEU A 58 1.65 13.84 15.75
CA LEU A 58 0.43 14.08 16.51
C LEU A 58 0.48 13.45 17.90
N LEU A 59 1.04 12.25 18.05
CA LEU A 59 1.23 11.61 19.34
C LEU A 59 2.26 12.36 20.19
N ASP A 60 3.41 12.74 19.62
CA ASP A 60 4.46 13.45 20.36
C ASP A 60 3.95 14.78 20.93
N ARG A 61 3.25 15.59 20.13
CA ARG A 61 2.61 16.83 20.59
C ARG A 61 1.54 16.61 21.66
N SER A 62 0.91 15.43 21.68
CA SER A 62 -0.12 15.11 22.68
C SER A 62 0.49 14.74 24.03
N GLU A 63 1.69 14.16 24.04
CA GLU A 63 2.45 13.87 25.26
C GLU A 63 3.09 15.15 25.81
N ASP A 64 3.56 16.09 24.96
CA ASP A 64 4.07 17.39 25.40
C ASP A 64 3.02 18.29 26.08
N ASN A 65 1.73 18.05 25.80
CA ASN A 65 0.60 18.80 26.34
C ASN A 65 0.01 18.18 27.63
N ARG A 66 0.55 17.06 28.13
CA ARG A 66 0.12 16.40 29.38
C ARG A 66 1.08 16.73 30.53
#